data_AF-A0A2E0V1M9-F1
#
_entry.id   AF-A0A2E0V1M9-F1
#
_cell.length_a   1.000
_cell.length_b   1.000
_cell.length_c   1.000
_cell.angle_alpha   90.00
_cell.angle_beta   90.00
_cell.angle_gamma   90.00
#
_symmetry.space_group_name_H-M   'P 1'
#
loop_
_entity.id
_entity.type
_entity.pdbx_description
1 polymer ?
#
loop_
_entity_poly.entity_id
_entity_poly.type
_entity_poly.pdbx_seq_one_letter_code
_entity_poly.pdbx_strand_id
1 'polypeptide(L)'
;MRANDFYKTYLMQLDDHLIYEVGKVLLNHVGMANAIRRDDLVSVIHNRFAGALSEPDRKVRRAIEQLRGDGWLIGSSASGEGYYMIQSQAEYDQFRSQYTARAYQVIETAKQMDEAAGRLFAEPTGKQLSLLG
;
A
#
# COMPACT_ATOMS: atom_id res chain seq x y z
N MET A 1 25.43 9.54 7.11
CA MET A 1 24.90 8.21 6.73
C MET A 1 24.01 8.42 5.52
N ARG A 2 24.28 7.80 4.36
CA ARG A 2 23.36 7.93 3.22
C ARG A 2 22.08 7.18 3.59
N ALA A 3 20.90 7.62 3.14
CA ALA A 3 19.62 7.00 3.48
C ALA A 3 19.63 5.46 3.27
N ASN A 4 20.39 4.98 2.30
CA ASN A 4 20.58 3.56 2.03
C ASN A 4 21.27 2.76 3.15
N ASP A 5 22.11 3.36 3.97
CA ASP A 5 22.82 2.63 5.03
C ASP A 5 21.90 2.31 6.22
N PHE A 6 20.93 3.18 6.52
CA PHE A 6 19.87 2.93 7.51
C PHE A 6 19.07 1.68 7.14
N TYR A 7 18.59 1.62 5.90
CA TYR A 7 17.75 0.52 5.44
C TYR A 7 18.52 -0.78 5.25
N LYS A 8 19.82 -0.73 4.91
CA LYS A 8 20.66 -1.94 4.83
C LYS A 8 20.77 -2.66 6.17
N THR A 9 20.93 -1.94 7.27
CA THR A 9 20.95 -2.54 8.62
C THR A 9 19.60 -3.17 8.94
N TYR A 10 18.50 -2.52 8.61
CA TYR A 10 17.16 -3.05 8.84
C TYR A 10 16.83 -4.26 7.96
N LEU A 11 17.28 -4.29 6.70
CA LEU A 11 17.11 -5.46 5.82
C LEU A 11 17.65 -6.74 6.44
N MET A 12 18.80 -6.68 7.11
CA MET A 12 19.42 -7.85 7.73
C MET A 12 18.62 -8.42 8.91
N GLN A 13 17.60 -7.70 9.38
CA GLN A 13 16.74 -8.09 10.49
C GLN A 13 15.36 -8.59 10.02
N LEU A 14 15.09 -8.58 8.71
CA LEU A 14 13.83 -9.06 8.16
C LEU A 14 13.84 -10.59 8.06
N ASP A 15 12.94 -11.24 8.81
CA ASP A 15 12.79 -12.69 8.81
C ASP A 15 12.00 -13.22 7.60
N ASP A 16 11.18 -12.38 6.97
CA ASP A 16 10.41 -12.74 5.78
C ASP A 16 11.24 -12.54 4.50
N HIS A 17 11.55 -13.66 3.84
CA HIS A 17 12.38 -13.67 2.64
C HIS A 17 11.79 -12.87 1.46
N LEU A 18 10.46 -12.84 1.31
CA LEU A 18 9.81 -12.05 0.26
C LEU A 18 9.98 -10.56 0.54
N ILE A 19 9.74 -10.13 1.78
CA ILE A 19 9.87 -8.73 2.19
C ILE A 19 11.31 -8.26 2.05
N TYR A 20 12.26 -9.11 2.47
CA TYR A 20 13.69 -8.88 2.27
C TYR A 20 14.03 -8.66 0.79
N GLU A 21 13.59 -9.56 -0.10
CA GLU A 21 13.90 -9.45 -1.53
C GLU A 21 13.26 -8.22 -2.18
N VAL A 22 12.03 -7.87 -1.79
CA VAL A 22 11.35 -6.63 -2.22
C VAL A 22 12.13 -5.40 -1.77
N GLY A 23 12.47 -5.31 -0.48
CA GLY A 23 13.25 -4.19 0.06
C GLY A 23 14.61 -4.06 -0.63
N LYS A 24 15.29 -5.19 -0.87
CA LYS A 24 16.57 -5.23 -1.59
C LYS A 24 16.48 -4.72 -3.02
N VAL A 25 15.39 -5.02 -3.75
CA VAL A 25 15.16 -4.40 -5.07
C VAL A 25 15.02 -2.88 -4.92
N LEU A 26 14.13 -2.43 -4.03
CA LEU A 26 13.79 -1.02 -3.85
C LEU A 26 15.01 -0.16 -3.46
N LEU A 27 15.99 -0.70 -2.72
CA LEU A 27 17.23 0.03 -2.41
C LEU A 27 18.09 0.40 -3.62
N ASN A 28 17.86 -0.21 -4.78
CA ASN A 28 18.50 0.17 -6.04
C ASN A 28 17.68 1.22 -6.83
N HIS A 29 16.47 1.53 -6.35
CA HIS A 29 15.50 2.44 -6.96
C HIS A 29 15.24 3.64 -6.04
N VAL A 30 16.26 4.48 -5.87
CA VAL A 30 16.23 5.67 -5.00
C VAL A 30 15.88 6.91 -5.81
N GLY A 31 14.91 7.68 -5.33
CA GLY A 31 14.38 8.87 -5.97
C GLY A 31 13.29 8.59 -6.98
N MET A 32 12.36 9.53 -7.13
CA MET A 32 11.20 9.38 -8.02
C MET A 32 11.60 9.13 -9.48
N ALA A 33 12.71 9.73 -9.93
CA ALA A 33 13.22 9.57 -11.30
C ALA A 33 13.74 8.15 -11.60
N ASN A 34 14.00 7.33 -10.59
CA ASN A 34 14.51 5.96 -10.72
C ASN A 34 13.50 4.93 -10.21
N ALA A 35 12.21 5.24 -10.30
CA ALA A 35 11.15 4.32 -9.87
C ALA A 35 11.11 3.04 -10.72
N ILE A 36 10.89 1.90 -10.07
CA ILE A 36 10.65 0.62 -10.74
C ILE A 36 9.17 0.40 -10.98
N ARG A 37 8.79 0.04 -12.21
CA ARG A 37 7.38 -0.26 -12.52
C ARG A 37 6.90 -1.46 -11.72
N ARG A 38 5.60 -1.47 -11.42
CA ARG A 38 4.96 -2.57 -10.69
C ARG A 38 5.22 -3.91 -11.36
N ASP A 39 4.95 -4.00 -12.67
CA ASP A 39 5.07 -5.26 -13.41
C ASP A 39 6.52 -5.73 -13.49
N ASP A 40 7.48 -4.80 -13.57
CA ASP A 40 8.90 -5.10 -13.53
C ASP A 40 9.33 -5.60 -12.15
N LEU A 41 8.90 -4.93 -11.07
CA LEU A 41 9.17 -5.36 -9.70
C LEU A 41 8.58 -6.75 -9.44
N VAL A 42 7.34 -6.99 -9.84
CA VAL A 42 6.67 -8.29 -9.71
C VAL A 42 7.43 -9.36 -10.50
N SER A 43 7.85 -9.06 -11.73
CA SER A 43 8.61 -10.00 -12.57
C SER A 43 9.97 -10.33 -11.95
N VAL A 44 10.71 -9.33 -11.46
CA VAL A 44 11.99 -9.52 -10.77
C VAL A 44 11.82 -10.42 -9.56
N ILE A 45 10.83 -10.15 -8.71
CA ILE A 45 10.59 -10.94 -7.50
C ILE A 45 10.13 -12.35 -7.86
N HIS A 46 9.19 -12.51 -8.78
CA HIS A 46 8.73 -13.83 -9.23
C HIS A 46 9.88 -14.70 -9.75
N ASN A 47 10.80 -14.12 -10.53
CA ASN A 47 11.97 -14.81 -11.05
C ASN A 47 12.97 -15.19 -9.94
N ARG A 48 13.17 -14.35 -8.92
CA ARG A 48 14.03 -14.68 -7.76
C ARG A 48 13.53 -15.88 -6.96
N PHE A 49 12.24 -16.14 -7.01
CA PHE A 49 11.61 -17.32 -6.39
C PHE A 49 11.39 -18.47 -7.40
N ALA A 50 12.07 -18.43 -8.56
CA ALA A 50 11.96 -19.45 -9.61
C ALA A 50 10.51 -19.75 -10.04
N GLY A 51 9.63 -18.74 -9.99
CA GLY A 51 8.22 -18.88 -10.31
C GLY A 51 7.35 -19.59 -9.25
N ALA A 52 7.89 -19.91 -8.08
CA ALA A 52 7.16 -20.59 -7.01
C ALA A 52 6.16 -19.69 -6.26
N LEU A 53 6.18 -18.37 -6.51
CA LEU A 53 5.28 -17.43 -5.87
C LEU A 53 3.90 -17.46 -6.52
N SER A 54 2.93 -18.08 -5.85
CA SER A 54 1.51 -17.88 -6.17
C SER A 54 1.08 -16.42 -5.92
N GLU A 55 0.24 -15.87 -6.79
CA GLU A 55 -0.25 -14.48 -6.74
C GLU A 55 0.87 -13.44 -6.48
N PRO A 56 1.93 -13.42 -7.31
CA PRO A 56 3.15 -12.66 -7.00
C PRO A 56 2.87 -11.17 -6.88
N ASP A 57 1.96 -10.65 -7.70
CA ASP A 57 1.53 -9.26 -7.64
C ASP A 57 0.94 -8.87 -6.27
N ARG A 58 -0.03 -9.64 -5.79
CA ARG A 58 -0.70 -9.41 -4.50
C ARG A 58 0.29 -9.49 -3.34
N LYS A 59 1.23 -10.45 -3.40
CA LYS A 59 2.25 -10.66 -2.39
C LYS A 59 3.28 -9.53 -2.36
N VAL A 60 3.77 -9.08 -3.52
CA VAL A 60 4.69 -7.93 -3.62
C VAL A 60 4.02 -6.67 -3.09
N ARG A 61 2.75 -6.43 -3.42
CA ARG A 61 2.01 -5.27 -2.89
C ARG A 61 1.92 -5.29 -1.37
N ARG A 62 1.59 -6.43 -0.77
CA ARG A 62 1.54 -6.59 0.69
C ARG A 62 2.90 -6.38 1.35
N ALA A 63 3.97 -6.88 0.75
CA ALA A 63 5.33 -6.65 1.23
C ALA A 63 5.69 -5.16 1.26
N ILE A 64 5.30 -4.39 0.22
CA ILE A 64 5.49 -2.93 0.19
C ILE A 64 4.68 -2.23 1.27
N GLU A 65 3.41 -2.63 1.45
CA GLU A 65 2.53 -2.09 2.50
C GLU A 65 3.12 -2.35 3.89
N GLN A 66 3.67 -3.55 4.13
CA GLN A 66 4.34 -3.90 5.38
C GLN A 66 5.61 -3.08 5.60
N LEU A 67 6.50 -2.98 4.61
CA LEU A 67 7.71 -2.15 4.70
C LEU A 67 7.36 -0.70 5.05
N ARG A 68 6.31 -0.13 4.43
CA ARG A 68 5.82 1.21 4.79
C ARG A 68 5.30 1.29 6.23
N GLY A 69 4.57 0.27 6.68
CA GLY A 69 4.11 0.14 8.06
C GLY A 69 5.27 0.12 9.07
N ASP A 70 6.39 -0.48 8.67
CA ASP A 70 7.64 -0.55 9.43
C ASP A 70 8.48 0.75 9.34
N GLY A 71 7.96 1.80 8.69
CA GLY A 71 8.61 3.11 8.60
C GLY A 71 9.55 3.28 7.41
N TRP A 72 9.55 2.35 6.45
CA TRP A 72 10.29 2.56 5.20
C TRP A 72 9.65 3.66 4.36
N LEU A 73 10.47 4.61 3.91
CA LEU A 73 10.02 5.73 3.09
C LEU A 73 9.92 5.30 1.62
N ILE A 74 8.94 4.46 1.33
CA ILE A 74 8.66 3.98 -0.02
C ILE A 74 7.58 4.84 -0.66
N GLY A 75 7.96 5.62 -1.67
CA GLY A 75 7.02 6.38 -2.49
C GLY A 75 6.34 5.52 -3.55
N SER A 76 5.33 6.10 -4.20
CA SER A 76 4.79 5.59 -5.47
C SER A 76 4.45 6.78 -6.35
N SER A 77 4.72 6.70 -7.65
CA SER A 77 4.38 7.81 -8.55
C SER A 77 2.86 7.96 -8.70
N ALA A 78 2.40 9.20 -8.84
CA ALA A 78 0.98 9.51 -9.04
C ALA A 78 0.43 8.93 -10.36
N SER A 79 1.28 8.77 -11.38
CA SER A 79 0.96 8.12 -12.66
C SER A 79 0.82 6.60 -12.56
N GLY A 80 1.09 5.99 -11.39
CA GLY A 80 1.00 4.54 -11.20
C GLY A 80 2.18 3.77 -11.80
N GLU A 81 3.21 4.46 -12.28
CA GLU A 81 4.32 3.86 -13.03
C GLU A 81 5.42 3.27 -12.16
N GLY A 82 5.36 3.35 -10.82
CA GLY A 82 6.32 2.58 -10.03
C GLY A 82 6.47 2.92 -8.56
N TYR A 83 7.35 2.16 -7.92
CA TYR A 83 7.78 2.27 -6.53
C TYR A 83 9.23 2.73 -6.46
N TYR A 84 9.57 3.51 -5.43
CA TYR A 84 10.92 4.01 -5.21
C TYR A 84 11.15 4.30 -3.73
N MET A 85 12.41 4.32 -3.32
CA MET A 85 12.82 4.85 -2.02
C MET A 85 12.90 6.38 -2.12
N ILE A 86 12.18 7.07 -1.24
CA ILE A 86 12.17 8.53 -1.17
C ILE A 86 13.57 9.03 -0.82
N GLN A 87 14.10 9.94 -1.64
CA GLN A 87 15.47 10.45 -1.49
C GLN A 87 15.53 11.85 -0.87
N SER A 88 14.41 12.58 -0.88
CA SER A 88 14.37 13.98 -0.44
C SER A 88 13.09 14.30 0.33
N GLN A 89 13.15 15.37 1.15
CA GLN A 89 11.98 15.86 1.88
C GLN A 89 10.84 16.28 0.94
N ALA A 90 11.17 16.91 -0.20
CA ALA A 90 10.18 17.32 -1.19
C ALA A 90 9.40 16.12 -1.76
N GLU A 91 10.09 15.03 -2.09
CA GLU A 91 9.45 13.78 -2.51
C GLU A 91 8.58 13.19 -1.39
N TYR A 92 9.03 13.25 -0.13
CA TYR A 92 8.24 12.80 1.01
C TYR A 92 6.95 13.61 1.16
N ASP A 93 7.03 14.94 1.17
CA ASP A 93 5.87 15.82 1.37
C ASP A 93 4.86 15.65 0.23
N GLN A 94 5.35 15.52 -1.01
CA GLN A 94 4.51 15.24 -2.17
C GLN A 94 3.81 13.88 -2.04
N PHE A 95 4.54 12.81 -1.73
CA PHE A 95 3.94 11.49 -1.55
C PHE A 95 2.95 11.48 -0.39
N ARG A 96 3.32 12.08 0.75
CA ARG A 96 2.52 12.12 1.97
C ARG A 96 1.19 12.82 1.72
N SER A 97 1.19 13.97 1.06
CA SER A 97 -0.05 14.72 0.74
C SER A 97 -1.01 13.93 -0.15
N GLN A 98 -0.50 13.20 -1.15
CA GLN A 98 -1.32 12.33 -2.00
C GLN A 98 -1.83 11.11 -1.24
N TYR A 99 -0.99 10.54 -0.37
CA TYR A 99 -1.34 9.37 0.42
C TYR A 99 -2.43 9.69 1.45
N THR A 100 -2.33 10.83 2.16
CA THR A 100 -3.42 11.33 3.03
C THR A 100 -4.67 11.64 2.23
N ALA A 101 -4.48 12.31 1.09
CA ALA A 101 -5.47 12.55 0.04
C ALA A 101 -6.45 11.37 -0.12
N ARG A 102 -5.84 10.25 -0.54
CA ARG A 102 -6.53 8.99 -0.84
C ARG A 102 -7.14 8.36 0.42
N ALA A 103 -6.44 8.40 1.56
CA ALA A 103 -6.97 7.85 2.81
C ALA A 103 -8.26 8.55 3.26
N TYR A 104 -8.30 9.89 3.20
CA TYR A 104 -9.52 10.65 3.51
C TYR A 104 -10.65 10.33 2.55
N GLN A 105 -10.38 10.21 1.26
CA GLN A 105 -11.38 9.84 0.26
C GLN A 105 -11.99 8.45 0.53
N VAL A 106 -11.17 7.48 0.94
CA VAL A 106 -11.64 6.14 1.31
C VAL A 106 -12.56 6.19 2.53
N ILE A 107 -12.18 6.94 3.57
CA ILE A 107 -13.00 7.09 4.79
C ILE A 107 -14.35 7.74 4.45
N GLU A 108 -14.34 8.83 3.67
CA GLU A 108 -15.57 9.53 3.28
C GLU A 108 -16.49 8.64 2.42
N THR A 109 -15.91 7.85 1.52
CA THR A 109 -16.65 6.89 0.71
C THR A 109 -17.28 5.80 1.58
N ALA A 110 -16.54 5.25 2.54
CA ALA A 110 -17.06 4.25 3.47
C ALA A 110 -18.25 4.80 4.28
N LYS A 111 -18.15 6.03 4.78
CA LYS A 111 -19.25 6.70 5.48
C LYS A 111 -20.52 6.80 4.61
N GLN A 112 -20.38 7.20 3.35
CA GLN A 112 -21.51 7.30 2.43
C GLN A 112 -22.14 5.92 2.15
N MET A 113 -21.32 4.87 2.05
CA MET A 113 -21.79 3.50 1.90
C MET A 113 -22.53 3.03 3.14
N ASP A 114 -22.04 3.32 4.34
CA ASP A 114 -22.68 2.96 5.60
C ASP A 114 -24.03 3.67 5.76
N GLU A 115 -24.13 4.94 5.39
CA GLU A 115 -25.41 5.67 5.36
C GLU A 115 -26.40 5.05 4.37
N ALA A 116 -25.94 4.61 3.19
CA ALA A 116 -26.78 3.93 2.22
C ALA A 116 -27.22 2.55 2.72
N ALA A 117 -26.32 1.78 3.33
CA ALA A 117 -26.61 0.50 3.94
C ALA A 117 -27.65 0.64 5.07
N GLY A 118 -27.51 1.64 5.93
CA GLY A 118 -28.48 1.95 6.98
C GLY A 118 -29.89 2.22 6.43
N ARG A 119 -30.02 2.90 5.28
CA ARG A 119 -31.33 3.12 4.63
C ARG A 119 -31.91 1.86 3.98
N LEU A 120 -31.06 1.04 3.35
CA LEU A 120 -31.49 -0.15 2.60
C LEU A 120 -31.82 -1.33 3.51
N PHE A 121 -31.11 -1.46 4.64
CA PHE A 121 -31.24 -2.60 5.55
C PHE A 121 -31.89 -2.24 6.88
N ALA A 122 -32.38 -1.02 7.08
CA ALA A 122 -33.27 -0.72 8.20
C ALA A 122 -34.56 -1.54 8.04
N GLU A 123 -34.81 -2.49 8.95
CA GLU A 123 -36.10 -3.17 9.00
C GLU A 123 -37.22 -2.15 9.18
N PRO A 124 -38.37 -2.29 8.48
CA PRO A 124 -39.55 -1.52 8.83
C PRO A 124 -39.95 -1.95 10.24
N THR A 125 -39.72 -1.09 11.24
CA THR A 125 -40.31 -1.25 12.56
C THR A 125 -41.83 -1.29 12.38
N GLY A 126 -42.36 -2.51 12.32
CA GLY A 126 -43.78 -2.82 12.28
C GLY A 126 -44.40 -2.34 13.58
N LYS A 127 -44.76 -1.06 13.61
CA LYS A 127 -45.69 -0.53 14.60
C LYS A 127 -47.02 -1.22 14.33
N GLN A 128 -47.28 -2.20 15.17
CA GLN A 128 -48.52 -2.90 15.40
C GLN A 128 -49.73 -2.02 15.04
N LEU A 129 -50.38 -2.34 13.91
CA LEU A 129 -51.72 -1.85 13.61
C LEU A 129 -52.69 -2.56 14.55
N SER A 130 -52.78 -2.09 15.79
CA SER A 130 -53.92 -2.35 16.67
C SER A 130 -55.02 -1.34 16.34
N LEU A 131 -55.73 -1.60 15.25
CA LEU A 131 -57.05 -1.06 14.91
C LEU A 131 -57.74 -2.25 14.22
N LEU A 132 -58.62 -3.00 14.87
CA LEU A 132 -60.02 -2.71 15.16
C LEU A 132 -60.40 -3.63 16.36
N GLY A 133 -61.18 -3.22 17.35
CA GLY A 133 -62.49 -2.61 17.18
C GLY A 133 -63.49 -3.74 17.02
#